data_AF-A0A7K0XW56-F1
#
_entry.id   AF-A0A7K0XW56-F1
#
_cell.length_a   1.000
_cell.length_b   1.000
_cell.length_c   1.000
_cell.angle_alpha   90.00
_cell.angle_beta   90.00
_cell.angle_gamma   90.00
#
_symmetry.space_group_name_H-M   'P 1'
#
loop_
_entity.id
_entity.type
_entity.pdbx_description
1 polymer ?
#
loop_
_entity_poly.entity_id
_entity_poly.type
_entity_poly.pdbx_seq_one_letter_code
_entity_poly.pdbx_strand_id
1 'polypeptide(L)'
;DSIFGPHGFHGNTDNYYDPANSYLDQVIERRVGIPITLAVVAMEVGRRAGVPLWGVSMPGHFLLRDKVDPDVFLDPFNGGRILRAGDCRRLHFALSGGSPWEDAFLNPASKLTVVARMLSNLKAVATSRDDLGMLRWVLLLRQTIPGLAQQERDEFQAVTARFN
;
A
#
# COMPACT_ATOMS: atom_id res chain seq x y z
N ASP A 1 15.70 13.08 -14.75
CA ASP A 1 14.22 13.06 -14.74
C ASP A 1 13.68 12.44 -13.47
N SER A 2 12.54 12.94 -12.99
CA SER A 2 11.82 12.41 -11.82
C SER A 2 11.17 11.08 -12.15
N ILE A 3 11.08 10.16 -11.17
CA ILE A 3 10.37 8.88 -11.34
C ILE A 3 8.85 9.06 -11.46
N PHE A 4 8.32 10.18 -10.97
CA PHE A 4 6.92 10.59 -11.10
C PHE A 4 6.87 11.87 -11.95
N GLY A 5 6.12 11.84 -13.06
CA GLY A 5 6.06 12.91 -14.06
C GLY A 5 5.37 12.47 -15.36
N PRO A 6 5.33 13.30 -16.41
CA PRO A 6 4.55 13.03 -17.64
C PRO A 6 4.84 11.69 -18.35
N HIS A 7 6.02 11.11 -18.13
CA HIS A 7 6.43 9.81 -18.69
C HIS A 7 6.89 8.81 -17.61
N GLY A 8 6.68 9.17 -16.34
CA GLY A 8 7.05 8.39 -15.18
C GLY A 8 5.96 7.42 -14.75
N PHE A 9 6.13 6.88 -13.55
CA PHE A 9 5.14 6.04 -12.90
C PHE A 9 3.91 6.86 -12.51
N HIS A 10 2.71 6.27 -12.63
CA HIS A 10 1.47 6.92 -12.22
C HIS A 10 0.41 5.92 -11.72
N GLY A 11 -0.53 6.45 -10.94
CA GLY A 11 -1.67 5.69 -10.43
C GLY A 11 -2.69 5.35 -11.50
N ASN A 12 -3.24 4.13 -11.45
CA ASN A 12 -4.35 3.74 -12.31
C ASN A 12 -5.69 4.18 -11.70
N THR A 13 -6.20 5.34 -12.12
CA THR A 13 -7.52 5.83 -11.69
C THR A 13 -8.67 5.22 -12.48
N ASP A 14 -8.41 4.81 -13.73
CA ASP A 14 -9.45 4.36 -14.65
C ASP A 14 -9.86 2.90 -14.39
N ASN A 15 -8.89 2.07 -13.99
CA ASN A 15 -9.12 0.66 -13.69
C ASN A 15 -8.28 0.24 -12.48
N TYR A 16 -8.65 0.76 -11.31
CA TYR A 16 -7.93 0.51 -10.05
C TYR A 16 -7.79 -0.98 -9.72
N TYR A 17 -8.83 -1.79 -10.00
CA TYR A 17 -8.87 -3.23 -9.69
C TYR A 17 -8.32 -4.13 -10.81
N ASP A 18 -7.57 -3.59 -11.78
CA ASP A 18 -6.76 -4.40 -12.70
C ASP A 18 -5.69 -5.18 -11.90
N PRO A 19 -5.66 -6.53 -11.93
CA PRO A 19 -4.64 -7.32 -11.25
C PRO A 19 -3.22 -6.91 -11.60
N ALA A 20 -2.98 -6.49 -12.84
CA ALA A 20 -1.66 -6.10 -13.30
C ALA A 20 -1.14 -4.81 -12.66
N ASN A 21 -1.99 -4.02 -11.97
CA ASN A 21 -1.52 -2.94 -11.11
C ASN A 21 -0.80 -3.44 -9.84
N SER A 22 -0.99 -4.73 -9.48
CA SER A 22 -0.40 -5.37 -8.30
C SER A 22 0.83 -6.23 -8.61
N TYR A 23 1.06 -6.59 -9.89
CA TYR A 23 2.21 -7.38 -10.32
C TYR A 23 3.39 -6.47 -10.66
N LEU A 24 4.50 -6.57 -9.92
CA LEU A 24 5.60 -5.62 -10.03
C LEU A 24 6.26 -5.61 -11.42
N ASP A 25 6.35 -6.74 -12.10
CA ASP A 25 6.83 -6.84 -13.47
C ASP A 25 5.97 -5.99 -14.42
N GLN A 26 4.64 -6.14 -14.34
CA GLN A 26 3.68 -5.38 -15.12
C GLN A 26 3.69 -3.89 -14.76
N VAL A 27 3.82 -3.55 -13.48
CA VAL A 27 3.92 -2.17 -13.01
C VAL A 27 5.17 -1.49 -13.57
N ILE A 28 6.30 -2.20 -13.61
CA ILE A 28 7.56 -1.67 -14.16
C ILE A 28 7.45 -1.46 -15.67
N GLU A 29 6.90 -2.44 -16.39
CA GLU A 29 6.76 -2.38 -17.85
C GLU A 29 5.77 -1.30 -18.28
N ARG A 30 4.59 -1.25 -17.65
CA ARG A 30 3.51 -0.32 -17.99
C ARG A 30 3.71 1.07 -17.38
N ARG A 31 4.51 1.18 -16.31
CA ARG A 31 4.61 2.36 -15.42
C ARG A 31 3.28 2.77 -14.77
N VAL A 32 2.39 1.80 -14.57
CA VAL A 32 1.05 1.99 -14.01
C VAL A 32 0.85 1.07 -12.82
N GLY A 33 0.35 1.59 -11.70
CA GLY A 33 0.13 0.77 -10.51
C GLY A 33 -0.87 1.34 -9.51
N ILE A 34 -0.94 0.69 -8.35
CA ILE A 34 -1.69 1.11 -7.17
C ILE A 34 -0.73 1.74 -6.13
N PRO A 35 -1.24 2.41 -5.08
CA PRO A 35 -0.38 3.17 -4.16
C PRO A 35 0.79 2.36 -3.58
N ILE A 36 0.56 1.10 -3.19
CA ILE A 36 1.59 0.27 -2.59
C ILE A 36 2.65 -0.23 -3.58
N THR A 37 2.29 -0.54 -4.84
CA THR A 37 3.28 -1.02 -5.82
C THR A 37 4.16 0.13 -6.28
N LEU A 38 3.58 1.30 -6.52
CA LEU A 38 4.31 2.52 -6.83
C LEU A 38 5.24 2.95 -5.70
N ALA A 39 4.79 2.82 -4.44
CA ALA A 39 5.63 3.04 -3.27
C ALA A 39 6.81 2.07 -3.20
N VAL A 40 6.61 0.78 -3.49
CA VAL A 40 7.71 -0.20 -3.53
C VAL A 40 8.74 0.14 -4.60
N VAL A 41 8.30 0.49 -5.81
CA VAL A 41 9.20 0.95 -6.88
C VAL A 41 10.01 2.15 -6.42
N ALA A 42 9.34 3.17 -5.85
CA ALA A 42 10.02 4.37 -5.39
C ALA A 42 10.99 4.14 -4.22
N MET A 43 10.64 3.29 -3.25
CA MET A 43 11.57 2.92 -2.17
C MET A 43 12.83 2.27 -2.73
N GLU A 44 12.68 1.40 -3.72
CA GLU A 44 13.79 0.60 -4.25
C GLU A 44 14.65 1.40 -5.23
N VAL A 45 14.07 2.33 -6.00
CA VAL A 45 14.81 3.33 -6.77
C VAL A 45 15.52 4.31 -5.83
N GLY A 46 14.81 4.87 -4.85
CA GLY A 46 15.37 5.79 -3.86
C GLY A 46 16.56 5.19 -3.12
N ARG A 47 16.46 3.93 -2.69
CA ARG A 47 17.57 3.20 -2.06
C ARG A 47 18.83 3.15 -2.94
N ARG A 48 18.70 2.97 -4.26
CA ARG A 48 19.84 3.00 -5.20
C ARG A 48 20.36 4.41 -5.47
N ALA A 49 19.47 5.40 -5.44
CA ALA A 49 19.79 6.80 -5.67
C ALA A 49 20.30 7.55 -4.42
N GLY A 50 20.38 6.89 -3.25
CA GLY A 50 20.75 7.53 -2.00
C GLY A 50 19.64 8.37 -1.35
N VAL A 51 18.38 8.17 -1.75
CA VAL A 51 17.18 8.79 -1.17
C VAL A 51 16.45 7.73 -0.33
N PRO A 52 16.76 7.61 0.96
CA PRO A 52 16.17 6.58 1.80
C PRO A 52 14.71 6.92 2.14
N LEU A 53 13.81 5.96 1.90
CA LEU A 53 12.36 6.11 2.15
C LEU A 53 11.84 4.95 3.01
N TRP A 54 10.85 5.25 3.87
CA TRP A 54 10.00 4.26 4.52
C TRP A 54 8.65 4.18 3.81
N GLY A 55 8.06 2.99 3.74
CA GLY A 55 6.65 2.84 3.39
C GLY A 55 5.78 3.16 4.60
N VAL A 56 4.58 3.69 4.38
CA VAL A 56 3.60 4.01 5.41
C VAL A 56 2.26 3.41 5.02
N SER A 57 1.77 2.48 5.85
CA SER A 57 0.55 1.71 5.59
C SER A 57 -0.69 2.39 6.19
N MET A 58 -0.96 3.63 5.77
CA MET A 58 -2.14 4.37 6.21
C MET A 58 -3.43 3.60 5.83
N PRO A 59 -4.49 3.62 6.65
CA PRO A 59 -5.77 3.05 6.22
C PRO A 59 -6.32 3.82 5.02
N GLY A 60 -6.70 3.07 3.98
CA GLY A 60 -7.23 3.61 2.71
C GLY A 60 -6.16 3.97 1.66
N HIS A 61 -4.89 4.19 2.04
CA HIS A 61 -3.85 4.60 1.08
C HIS A 61 -2.45 4.16 1.51
N PHE A 62 -1.50 4.07 0.59
CA PHE A 62 -0.10 3.77 0.93
C PHE A 62 0.80 4.94 0.55
N LEU A 63 1.58 5.41 1.52
CA LEU A 63 2.44 6.59 1.39
C LEU A 63 3.90 6.21 1.56
N LEU A 64 4.77 7.17 1.25
CA LEU A 64 6.19 7.14 1.61
C LEU A 64 6.46 8.19 2.68
N ARG A 65 7.46 7.95 3.50
CA ARG A 65 8.01 8.90 4.47
C ARG A 65 9.51 9.01 4.27
N ASP A 66 10.01 10.23 4.23
CA ASP A 66 11.44 10.49 4.09
C ASP A 66 12.18 10.08 5.39
N LYS A 67 13.37 9.46 5.27
CA LYS A 67 14.15 9.04 6.45
C LYS A 67 15.04 10.16 7.01
N VAL A 68 15.29 11.20 6.23
CA VAL A 68 16.09 12.37 6.59
C VAL A 68 15.18 13.45 7.18
N ASP A 69 14.05 13.75 6.54
CA ASP A 69 13.01 14.65 7.05
C ASP A 69 11.74 13.87 7.40
N PRO A 70 11.57 13.42 8.66
CA PRO A 70 10.46 12.57 9.05
C PRO A 70 9.10 13.30 9.03
N ASP A 71 9.03 14.61 8.79
CA ASP A 71 7.77 15.33 8.63
C ASP A 71 7.30 15.39 7.16
N VAL A 72 8.13 14.89 6.24
CA VAL A 72 7.85 14.81 4.81
C VAL A 72 7.34 13.44 4.44
N PHE A 73 6.17 13.45 3.79
CA PHE A 73 5.55 12.29 3.19
C PHE A 73 5.43 12.50 1.68
N LEU A 74 5.37 11.41 0.93
CA LEU A 74 5.12 11.44 -0.51
C LEU A 74 3.96 10.51 -0.86
N ASP A 75 3.20 10.91 -1.86
CA ASP A 75 2.13 10.12 -2.46
C ASP A 75 2.50 9.67 -3.88
N PRO A 76 3.07 8.47 -4.04
CA PRO A 76 3.41 7.88 -5.34
C PRO A 76 2.24 7.79 -6.31
N PHE A 77 1.04 7.53 -5.80
CA PHE A 77 -0.14 7.34 -6.65
C PHE A 77 -0.57 8.66 -7.29
N ASN A 78 -0.47 9.75 -6.53
CA ASN A 78 -0.80 11.11 -6.99
C ASN A 78 0.45 11.86 -7.48
N GLY A 79 1.30 11.19 -8.27
CA GLY A 79 2.41 11.82 -8.97
C GLY A 79 3.58 12.25 -8.08
N GLY A 80 3.77 11.60 -6.94
CA GLY A 80 4.85 11.93 -5.99
C GLY A 80 4.59 13.21 -5.19
N ARG A 81 3.33 13.62 -5.04
CA ARG A 81 2.95 14.82 -4.29
C ARG A 81 3.56 14.79 -2.89
N ILE A 82 4.20 15.88 -2.49
CA ILE A 82 4.74 16.08 -1.15
C ILE A 82 3.59 16.44 -0.20
N LEU A 83 3.55 15.78 0.95
CA LEU A 83 2.53 15.89 1.97
C LEU A 83 3.16 16.13 3.34
N ARG A 84 2.44 16.81 4.23
CA ARG A 84 2.70 16.84 5.68
C ARG A 84 1.64 16.04 6.42
N ALA A 85 1.83 15.80 7.72
CA ALA A 85 0.89 15.03 8.54
C ALA A 85 -0.58 15.52 8.42
N GLY A 86 -0.80 16.84 8.35
CA GLY A 86 -2.13 17.42 8.15
C GLY A 86 -2.75 17.07 6.79
N ASP A 87 -1.95 16.97 5.73
CA ASP A 87 -2.43 16.50 4.42
C ASP A 87 -2.82 15.03 4.47
N CYS A 88 -1.99 14.19 5.11
CA CYS A 88 -2.27 12.77 5.28
C CYS A 88 -3.57 12.54 6.04
N ARG A 89 -3.82 13.32 7.11
CA ARG A 89 -5.06 13.28 7.88
C ARG A 89 -6.28 13.65 7.02
N ARG A 90 -6.18 14.70 6.20
CA ARG A 90 -7.25 15.08 5.27
C ARG A 90 -7.51 13.99 4.23
N LEU A 91 -6.45 13.41 3.67
CA LEU A 91 -6.53 12.32 2.71
C LEU A 91 -7.21 11.09 3.33
N HIS A 92 -6.81 10.69 4.53
CA HIS A 92 -7.44 9.61 5.26
C HIS A 92 -8.93 9.87 5.46
N PHE A 93 -9.30 11.04 5.98
CA PHE A 93 -10.70 11.39 6.23
C PHE A 93 -11.57 11.28 4.95
N ALA A 94 -11.03 11.73 3.81
CA ALA A 94 -11.71 11.65 2.52
C ALA A 94 -11.90 10.19 2.04
N LEU A 95 -10.91 9.32 2.27
CA LEU A 95 -10.94 7.92 1.83
C LEU A 95 -11.72 6.99 2.78
N SER A 96 -11.75 7.30 4.08
CA SER A 96 -12.31 6.43 5.12
C SER A 96 -13.74 6.78 5.51
N GLY A 97 -14.38 7.72 4.82
CA GLY A 97 -15.73 8.19 5.15
C GLY A 97 -15.81 8.84 6.53
N GLY A 98 -14.73 9.50 6.97
CA GLY A 98 -14.67 10.18 8.27
C GLY A 98 -14.32 9.29 9.47
N SER A 99 -13.69 8.14 9.24
CA SER A 99 -13.20 7.30 10.33
C SER A 99 -12.19 8.05 11.22
N PRO A 100 -12.09 7.75 12.53
CA PRO A 100 -11.17 8.41 13.44
C PRO A 100 -9.70 8.31 12.99
N TRP A 101 -8.95 9.38 13.25
CA TRP A 101 -7.51 9.44 12.98
C TRP A 101 -6.70 8.90 14.15
N GLU A 102 -5.67 8.11 13.85
CA GLU A 102 -4.63 7.72 14.81
C GLU A 102 -3.26 8.10 14.26
N ASP A 103 -2.42 8.74 15.09
CA ASP A 103 -1.06 9.14 14.65
C ASP A 103 -0.19 7.93 14.26
N ALA A 104 -0.49 6.76 14.84
CA ALA A 104 0.13 5.50 14.47
C ALA A 104 -0.05 5.13 12.99
N PHE A 105 -1.03 5.70 12.29
CA PHE A 105 -1.21 5.50 10.84
C PHE A 105 -0.04 6.04 10.01
N LEU A 106 0.78 6.92 10.56
CA LEU A 106 2.00 7.45 9.92
C LEU A 106 3.29 6.72 10.33
N ASN A 107 3.18 5.64 11.10
CA ASN A 107 4.32 4.82 11.47
C ASN A 107 4.88 4.09 10.23
N PRO A 108 6.23 3.94 10.13
CA PRO A 108 6.84 3.12 9.11
C PRO A 108 6.28 1.68 9.09
N ALA A 109 5.92 1.22 7.91
CA ALA A 109 5.46 -0.14 7.66
C ALA A 109 6.66 -1.11 7.64
N SER A 110 6.50 -2.25 8.31
CA SER A 110 7.45 -3.36 8.18
C SER A 110 7.35 -3.99 6.79
N LYS A 111 8.39 -4.73 6.37
CA LYS A 111 8.36 -5.51 5.11
C LYS A 111 7.18 -6.48 5.09
N LEU A 112 6.88 -7.12 6.24
CA LEU A 112 5.75 -8.03 6.37
C LEU A 112 4.42 -7.31 6.20
N THR A 113 4.27 -6.11 6.76
CA THR A 113 3.09 -5.24 6.58
C THR A 113 2.88 -4.88 5.12
N VAL A 114 3.96 -4.57 4.38
CA VAL A 114 3.89 -4.29 2.93
C VAL A 114 3.36 -5.50 2.17
N VAL A 115 3.93 -6.69 2.41
CA VAL A 115 3.50 -7.93 1.75
C VAL A 115 2.04 -8.25 2.11
N ALA A 116 1.67 -8.13 3.38
CA ALA A 116 0.29 -8.34 3.84
C ALA A 116 -0.71 -7.43 3.12
N ARG A 117 -0.38 -6.14 2.98
CA ARG A 117 -1.20 -5.16 2.26
C ARG A 117 -1.27 -5.45 0.76
N MET A 118 -0.18 -5.86 0.13
CA MET A 118 -0.19 -6.30 -1.28
C MET A 118 -1.13 -7.50 -1.48
N LEU A 119 -1.06 -8.51 -0.61
CA LEU A 119 -1.96 -9.66 -0.66
C LEU A 119 -3.41 -9.28 -0.36
N SER A 120 -3.66 -8.28 0.49
CA SER A 120 -5.02 -7.75 0.72
C SER A 120 -5.59 -7.08 -0.52
N ASN A 121 -4.76 -6.34 -1.27
CA ASN A 121 -5.18 -5.73 -2.54
C ASN A 121 -5.51 -6.80 -3.59
N LEU A 122 -4.67 -7.83 -3.73
CA LEU A 122 -4.93 -8.96 -4.63
C LEU A 122 -6.19 -9.74 -4.22
N LYS A 123 -6.43 -9.92 -2.92
CA LYS A 123 -7.68 -10.51 -2.42
C LYS A 123 -8.89 -9.68 -2.86
N ALA A 124 -8.83 -8.35 -2.69
CA ALA A 124 -9.90 -7.45 -3.10
C ALA A 124 -10.15 -7.51 -4.62
N VAL A 125 -9.08 -7.55 -5.42
CA VAL A 125 -9.16 -7.73 -6.88
C VAL A 125 -9.83 -9.05 -7.22
N ALA A 126 -9.38 -10.17 -6.63
CA ALA A 126 -9.96 -11.49 -6.87
C ALA A 126 -11.46 -11.53 -6.51
N THR A 127 -11.85 -10.97 -5.37
CA THR A 127 -13.25 -10.86 -4.95
C THR A 127 -14.06 -9.99 -5.92
N SER A 128 -13.55 -8.83 -6.33
CA SER A 128 -14.27 -7.94 -7.26
C SER A 128 -14.52 -8.55 -8.64
N ARG A 129 -13.69 -9.53 -9.03
CA ARG A 129 -13.73 -10.21 -10.33
C ARG A 129 -14.38 -11.60 -10.27
N ASP A 130 -14.82 -12.03 -9.09
CA ASP A 130 -15.27 -13.41 -8.82
C ASP A 130 -14.25 -14.48 -9.28
N ASP A 131 -12.95 -14.16 -9.18
CA ASP A 131 -11.86 -15.05 -9.58
C ASP A 131 -11.47 -15.96 -8.41
N LEU A 132 -12.15 -17.11 -8.32
CA LEU A 132 -11.91 -18.12 -7.29
C LEU A 132 -10.49 -18.71 -7.35
N GLY A 133 -9.88 -18.77 -8.55
CA GLY A 133 -8.53 -19.28 -8.73
C GLY A 133 -7.51 -18.36 -8.07
N MET A 134 -7.57 -17.07 -8.39
CA MET A 134 -6.73 -16.05 -7.76
C MET A 134 -6.99 -15.95 -6.26
N LEU A 135 -8.27 -15.96 -5.84
CA LEU A 135 -8.63 -15.89 -4.43
C LEU A 135 -8.01 -17.04 -3.64
N ARG A 136 -8.12 -18.28 -4.15
CA ARG A 136 -7.49 -19.45 -3.54
C ARG A 136 -5.99 -19.28 -3.40
N TRP A 137 -5.31 -18.85 -4.46
CA TRP A 137 -3.85 -18.63 -4.43
C TRP A 137 -3.43 -17.57 -3.41
N VAL A 138 -4.15 -16.44 -3.35
CA VAL A 138 -3.86 -15.37 -2.38
C VAL A 138 -4.05 -15.86 -0.95
N LEU A 139 -5.13 -16.61 -0.66
CA LEU A 139 -5.37 -17.18 0.66
C LEU A 139 -4.28 -18.18 1.06
N LEU A 140 -3.83 -19.03 0.15
CA LEU A 140 -2.72 -19.96 0.40
C LEU A 140 -1.43 -19.20 0.72
N LEU A 141 -1.06 -18.18 -0.06
CA LEU A 141 0.13 -17.38 0.21
C LEU A 141 0.09 -16.73 1.60
N ARG A 142 -1.05 -16.16 1.99
CA ARG A 142 -1.22 -15.54 3.31
C ARG A 142 -1.00 -16.52 4.46
N GLN A 143 -1.44 -17.77 4.30
CA GLN A 143 -1.23 -18.83 5.28
C GLN A 143 0.22 -19.33 5.35
N THR A 144 0.94 -19.33 4.23
CA THR A 144 2.32 -19.84 4.17
C THR A 144 3.37 -18.89 4.73
N ILE A 145 3.08 -17.58 4.82
CA ILE A 145 4.04 -16.57 5.27
C ILE A 145 4.04 -16.51 6.81
N PRO A 146 5.16 -16.91 7.47
CA PRO A 146 5.29 -16.80 8.92
C PRO A 146 5.13 -15.35 9.37
N GLY A 147 4.43 -15.13 10.48
CA GLY A 147 4.10 -13.79 10.98
C GLY A 147 2.78 -13.23 10.43
N LEU A 148 2.52 -13.35 9.12
CA LEU A 148 1.22 -12.93 8.56
C LEU A 148 0.10 -13.84 9.05
N ALA A 149 0.30 -15.16 8.98
CA ALA A 149 -0.66 -16.12 9.52
C ALA A 149 -0.91 -15.92 11.02
N GLN A 150 0.10 -15.46 11.78
CA GLN A 150 -0.09 -15.15 13.20
C GLN A 150 -0.88 -13.87 13.39
N GLN A 151 -0.54 -12.80 12.67
CA GLN A 151 -1.26 -11.53 12.69
C GLN A 151 -2.74 -11.71 12.34
N GLU A 152 -3.08 -12.51 11.33
CA GLU A 152 -4.47 -12.80 10.97
C GLU A 152 -5.22 -13.55 12.07
N ARG A 153 -4.56 -14.48 12.77
CA ARG A 153 -5.16 -15.17 13.92
C ARG A 153 -5.42 -14.20 15.07
N ASP A 154 -4.47 -13.34 15.38
CA ASP A 154 -4.59 -12.34 16.44
C ASP A 154 -5.71 -11.32 16.12
N GLU A 155 -5.78 -10.85 14.88
CA GLU A 155 -6.87 -9.99 14.38
C GLU A 155 -8.24 -10.67 14.50
N PHE A 156 -8.35 -11.93 14.08
CA PHE A 156 -9.59 -12.71 14.19
C PHE A 156 -10.04 -12.88 15.64
N GLN A 157 -9.10 -13.18 16.55
CA GLN A 157 -9.39 -13.30 17.98
C GLN A 157 -9.84 -11.97 18.58
N ALA A 158 -9.17 -10.87 18.25
CA ALA A 158 -9.54 -9.53 18.73
C ALA A 158 -10.95 -9.10 18.27
N VAL A 159 -11.34 -9.43 17.04
CA VAL A 159 -12.69 -9.17 16.54
C VAL A 159 -13.72 -10.05 17.26
N THR A 160 -13.44 -11.35 17.41
CA THR A 160 -14.35 -12.30 18.07
C THR A 160 -14.58 -11.93 19.55
N ALA A 161 -13.54 -11.48 20.25
CA ALA A 161 -13.62 -11.02 21.63
C ALA A 161 -14.49 -9.75 21.82
N ARG A 162 -14.79 -9.00 20.76
CA ARG A 162 -15.71 -7.85 20.82
C ARG A 162 -17.18 -8.24 20.72
N PHE A 163 -17.48 -9.49 20.37
CA PHE A 163 -18.84 -10.02 20.24
C PHE A 163 -19.26 -10.93 21.42
N ASN A 164 -18.35 -11.20 22.36
CA ASN A 164 -18.61 -11.93 23.61
C ASN A 164 -18.55 -10.97 24.80
#